data_AF-A0A8I2Z2G2-F1
#
_entry.id   AF-A0A8I2Z2G2-F1
#
_cell.length_a   1.000
_cell.length_b   1.000
_cell.length_c   1.000
_cell.angle_alpha   90.00
_cell.angle_beta   90.00
_cell.angle_gamma   90.00
#
_symmetry.space_group_name_H-M   'P 1'
#
loop_
_entity.id
_entity.type
_entity.pdbx_description
1 polymer ?
#
loop_
_entity_poly.entity_id
_entity_poly.type
_entity_poly.pdbx_seq_one_letter_code
_entity_poly.pdbx_strand_id
1 'polypeptide(L)' 'MKEADWVHFACHGIQDALNPANSGLCLANGRCLKISDIITLSRPHGGLAFIFACQTAKG' A
#
# COMPACT_ATOMS: atom_id res chain seq x y z
N MET A 1 -8.22 6.73 -3.18
CA MET A 1 -8.53 5.35 -3.65
C MET A 1 -10.04 5.10 -3.83
N LYS A 2 -10.94 6.05 -3.50
CA LYS A 2 -12.40 5.81 -3.53
C LYS A 2 -13.06 6.01 -4.91
N GLU A 3 -12.35 6.57 -5.88
CA GLU A 3 -12.90 6.94 -7.20
C GLU A 3 -12.30 6.12 -8.35
N ALA A 4 -11.32 5.25 -8.07
CA ALA A 4 -10.63 4.47 -9.10
C ALA A 4 -10.44 3.03 -8.62
N ASP A 5 -10.88 2.06 -9.42
CA ASP A 5 -10.77 0.64 -9.09
C ASP A 5 -9.33 0.13 -9.16
N TRP A 6 -8.51 0.78 -10.00
CA TRP A 6 -7.11 0.44 -10.21
C TRP A 6 -6.24 1.61 -9.79
N VAL A 7 -5.19 1.31 -9.03
CA VAL A 7 -4.28 2.32 -8.48
C VAL A 7 -2.84 1.83 -8.60
N HIS A 8 -1.97 2.74 -9.02
CA HIS A 8 -0.52 2.51 -9.09
C HIS A 8 0.16 3.48 -8.13
N PHE A 9 0.89 2.94 -7.15
CA PHE A 9 1.77 3.71 -6.28
C PHE A 9 3.23 3.52 -6.68
N ALA A 10 3.90 4.62 -6.98
CA ALA A 10 5.34 4.70 -7.17
C ALA A 10 5.94 5.66 -6.13
N CYS A 11 6.41 5.13 -5.00
CA CYS A 11 6.86 5.97 -3.86
C CYS A 11 7.80 5.22 -2.90
N HIS A 12 8.19 5.85 -1.79
CA HIS A 12 8.98 5.19 -0.76
C HIS A 12 8.15 4.19 0.05
N GLY A 13 8.75 3.04 0.34
CA GLY A 13 8.18 2.00 1.19
C GLY A 13 8.92 1.87 2.50
N ILE A 14 8.20 1.43 3.53
CA ILE A 14 8.74 1.02 4.82
C ILE A 14 8.31 -0.42 5.07
N GLN A 15 9.27 -1.27 5.44
CA GLN A 15 9.01 -2.65 5.82
C GLN A 15 8.99 -2.81 7.34
N ASP A 16 7.96 -3.47 7.85
CA ASP A 16 7.89 -3.99 9.22
C ASP A 16 8.10 -5.51 9.14
N ALA A 17 9.31 -5.97 9.47
CA ALA A 17 9.67 -7.38 9.39
C ALA A 17 8.95 -8.24 10.45
N LEU A 18 8.52 -7.65 11.57
CA LEU A 18 7.80 -8.36 12.62
C LEU A 18 6.31 -8.48 12.30
N ASN A 19 5.74 -7.45 11.65
CA ASN A 19 4.35 -7.41 11.25
C ASN A 19 4.23 -6.95 9.78
N PRO A 20 4.37 -7.86 8.79
CA PRO A 20 4.38 -7.47 7.38
C PRO A 20 3.16 -6.64 6.93
N ALA A 21 1.98 -6.89 7.51
CA ALA A 21 0.76 -6.13 7.21
C ALA A 21 0.82 -4.65 7.68
N ASN A 22 1.70 -4.31 8.62
CA ASN A 22 1.97 -2.93 9.06
C ASN A 22 3.03 -2.22 8.20
N SER A 23 3.71 -2.93 7.30
CA SER A 23 4.51 -2.31 6.23
C SER A 23 3.62 -1.35 5.42
N GLY A 24 4.22 -0.38 4.74
CA GLY A 24 3.42 0.62 4.06
C GLY A 24 4.18 1.60 3.19
N LEU A 25 3.44 2.57 2.68
CA LEU A 25 3.88 3.58 1.73
C LEU A 25 3.93 4.95 2.39
N CYS A 26 5.04 5.67 2.23
CA CYS A 26 5.19 7.04 2.69
C CYS A 26 4.45 7.98 1.74
N LEU A 27 3.34 8.56 2.21
CA LEU A 27 2.58 9.56 1.48
C LEU A 27 3.20 10.95 1.66
N ALA A 28 2.98 11.83 0.68
CA ALA A 28 3.53 13.19 0.68
C ALA A 28 3.09 14.05 1.89
N ASN A 29 1.96 13.70 2.53
CA ASN A 29 1.47 14.36 3.74
C ASN A 29 2.10 13.82 5.03
N GLY A 30 3.17 13.02 4.94
CA GLY A 30 3.86 12.43 6.08
C GLY A 30 3.16 11.23 6.71
N ARG A 31 2.01 10.79 6.16
CA ARG A 31 1.32 9.59 6.64
C ARG A 31 1.91 8.33 6.01
N CYS A 32 1.87 7.24 6.76
CA CYS A 32 2.11 5.90 6.23
C CYS A 32 0.77 5.25 5.86
N LEU A 33 0.62 4.84 4.61
CA LEU A 33 -0.50 4.00 4.17
C LEU A 33 -0.09 2.53 4.33
N LYS A 34 -0.69 1.82 5.28
CA LYS A 34 -0.31 0.43 5.55
C LYS A 34 -0.89 -0.51 4.50
N ILE A 35 -0.23 -1.65 4.30
CA ILE A 35 -0.75 -2.72 3.45
C ILE A 35 -2.10 -3.22 3.99
N SER A 36 -2.27 -3.33 5.31
CA SER A 36 -3.56 -3.66 5.93
C SER A 36 -4.67 -2.66 5.59
N ASP A 37 -4.37 -1.36 5.53
CA ASP A 37 -5.34 -0.34 5.11
C ASP A 37 -5.82 -0.59 3.68
N ILE A 38 -4.93 -1.03 2.78
CA ILE A 38 -5.24 -1.32 1.38
C ILE A 38 -6.04 -2.62 1.22
N ILE A 39 -5.68 -3.67 1.97
CA ILE A 39 -6.34 -4.99 1.86
C ILE A 39 -7.75 -4.96 2.48
N THR A 40 -7.98 -4.15 3.52
CA THR A 40 -9.28 -4.03 4.18
C THR A 40 -10.27 -3.14 3.42
N LEU A 41 -9.83 -2.47 2.35
CA LEU A 41 -10.69 -1.68 1.46
C LEU A 41 -11.63 -2.62 0.68
N SER A 42 -12.84 -2.80 1.20
CA SER A 42 -13.91 -3.54 0.53
C SER A 42 -14.46 -2.73 -0.65
N ARG A 43 -14.56 -3.35 -1.83
CA ARG A 43 -15.15 -2.77 -3.03
C ARG A 43 -16.15 -3.72 -3.70
N PRO A 44 -17.31 -3.23 -4.17
CA PRO A 44 -18.34 -4.06 -4.79
C PRO A 44 -17.86 -4.87 -6.01
N HIS A 45 -16.91 -4.32 -6.77
CA HIS A 45 -16.39 -4.93 -8.00
C HIS A 45 -14.93 -5.38 -7.88
N GLY A 46 -14.38 -5.41 -6.66
CA GLY A 46 -12.96 -5.64 -6.43
C GLY A 46 -12.09 -4.47 -6.89
N GLY A 47 -10.79 -4.70 -7.08
CA GLY A 47 -9.85 -3.70 -7.58
C GLY A 47 -8.42 -4.19 -7.50
N LEU A 48 -7.51 -3.42 -8.11
CA LEU A 48 -6.09 -3.76 -8.17
C LEU A 48 -5.24 -2.61 -7.63
N ALA A 49 -4.32 -2.92 -6.73
CA ALA A 49 -3.27 -2.00 -6.31
C ALA A 49 -1.92 -2.53 -6.77
N PHE A 50 -1.28 -1.82 -7.70
CA PHE A 50 0.11 -2.07 -8.07
C PHE A 50 1.02 -1.17 -7.24
N ILE A 51 1.97 -1.78 -6.54
CA ILE A 51 2.84 -1.09 -5.59
C ILE A 51 4.29 -1.26 -6.01
N PHE A 52 4.88 -0.17 -6.50
CA PHE A 52 6.29 -0.07 -6.82
C PHE A 52 6.96 0.86 -5.81
N ALA A 53 7.61 0.27 -4.80
CA ALA A 53 8.25 1.03 -3.75
C ALA A 53 9.59 0.42 -3.35
N CYS A 54 10.47 1.24 -2.77
CA CYS A 54 11.67 0.71 -2.14
C CYS A 54 11.26 -0.36 -1.11
N GLN A 55 12.04 -1.44 -1.02
CA GLN A 55 11.83 -2.51 -0.05
C GLN A 55 10.62 -3.43 -0.29
N THR A 56 9.93 -3.36 -1.43
CA THR A 56 8.83 -4.31 -1.76
C THR A 56 9.31 -5.74 -2.02
N ALA A 57 10.57 -5.92 -2.43
CA ALA A 57 11.19 -7.22 -2.73
C ALA A 57 12.33 -7.55 -1.77
N LYS A 58 12.23 -7.12 -0.51
CA LYS A 58 13.22 -7.47 0.52
C LYS A 58 12.74 -8.67 1.33
N GLY A 59 13.51 -9.75 1.24
CA GLY A 59 13.32 -11.00 1.98
C GLY A 59 13.97 -10.97 3.34
#